data_AF-A0A7D9JGZ2-F1
#
_entry.id   AF-A0A7D9JGZ2-F1
#
_cell.length_a   1.000
_cell.length_b   1.000
_cell.length_c   1.000
_cell.angle_alpha   90.00
_cell.angle_beta   90.00
_cell.angle_gamma   90.00
#
_symmetry.space_group_name_H-M   'P 1'
#
loop_
_entity.id
_entity.type
_entity.pdbx_description
1 polymer ?
#
loop_
_entity_poly.entity_id
_entity_poly.type
_entity_poly.pdbx_seq_one_letter_code
_entity_poly.pdbx_strand_id
1 'polypeptide(L)'
;MDFEETSEIIVGKRAGAIEELLPSCKEVLKRNRENSYRYTFEVLRNSLSNGVYKLRNNESLEEYSVYCHMTEIPGCGTGGWTLVMKMDGNKNEFNYSSSYWTNKETYAVEDGLEGLNEKQTKLASYWNTPFNKICLGMKVSGVTQWIVIDHQASSLFNVIAGENFIATTVEKNAWKSLVNDSNLQNNCNQQGFNIDKGNIYYAFAYNKVRIGLVANNQNNCKSCDSCIGFGTSVRGCDGDVRNSACVFILR
;
A
#
# COMPACT_ATOMS: atom_id res chain seq x y z
N MET A 1 -10.57 -19.02 -10.12
CA MET A 1 -9.30 -18.34 -9.82
C MET A 1 -9.75 -16.93 -9.55
N ASP A 2 -9.79 -16.54 -8.27
CA ASP A 2 -10.34 -15.24 -7.92
C ASP A 2 -9.21 -14.23 -8.12
N PHE A 3 -9.40 -13.40 -9.15
CA PHE A 3 -8.42 -12.41 -9.55
C PHE A 3 -8.57 -11.19 -8.65
N GLU A 4 -7.45 -10.56 -8.34
CA GLU A 4 -7.45 -9.25 -7.73
C GLU A 4 -8.10 -8.26 -8.68
N GLU A 5 -9.13 -7.58 -8.20
CA GLU A 5 -9.78 -6.48 -8.94
C GLU A 5 -8.93 -5.23 -8.77
N THR A 6 -8.62 -4.85 -7.52
CA THR A 6 -7.73 -3.74 -7.20
C THR A 6 -6.93 -3.91 -5.92
N SER A 7 -5.83 -3.15 -5.87
CA SER A 7 -4.95 -2.98 -4.73
C SER A 7 -4.88 -1.50 -4.35
N GLU A 8 -5.02 -1.19 -3.06
CA GLU A 8 -4.88 0.16 -2.54
C GLU A 8 -3.77 0.26 -1.49
N ILE A 9 -2.92 1.28 -1.62
CA ILE A 9 -1.92 1.62 -0.61
C ILE A 9 -2.25 3.01 -0.05
N ILE A 10 -2.53 3.06 1.25
CA ILE A 10 -2.75 4.30 1.99
C ILE A 10 -1.81 4.35 3.20
N VAL A 11 -1.27 5.52 3.51
CA VAL A 11 -0.30 5.70 4.61
C VAL A 11 -0.89 6.56 5.72
N GLY A 12 -0.47 6.31 6.97
CA GLY A 12 -1.01 6.98 8.15
C GLY A 12 0.03 7.23 9.24
N LYS A 13 -0.28 8.19 10.13
CA LYS A 13 0.52 8.53 11.31
C LYS A 13 -0.22 8.14 12.61
N ARG A 14 0.47 7.50 13.55
CA ARG A 14 0.05 7.29 14.96
C ARG A 14 0.33 8.56 15.78
N ALA A 15 -0.56 8.88 16.72
CA ALA A 15 -0.39 10.00 17.63
C ALA A 15 0.64 9.70 18.74
N GLY A 16 1.59 10.62 18.95
CA GLY A 16 2.66 10.62 19.97
C GLY A 16 4.02 10.26 19.38
N ALA A 17 5.10 11.03 19.47
CA ALA A 17 5.43 12.22 20.27
C ALA A 17 6.23 13.23 19.41
N ILE A 18 6.02 14.53 19.66
CA ILE A 18 6.87 15.68 19.27
C ILE A 18 7.57 15.51 17.91
N GLU A 19 6.81 15.62 16.82
CA GLU A 19 7.39 15.77 15.48
C GLU A 19 6.64 16.91 14.81
N GLU A 20 7.40 17.81 14.20
CA GLU A 20 6.97 18.92 13.37
C GLU A 20 5.75 18.56 12.50
N LEU A 21 4.91 19.55 12.21
CA LEU A 21 3.62 19.46 11.53
C LEU A 21 3.69 18.71 10.17
N LEU A 22 3.80 17.39 10.13
CA LEU A 22 4.02 16.63 8.89
C LEU A 22 2.78 16.69 7.98
N PRO A 23 2.97 16.80 6.65
CA PRO A 23 1.87 16.86 5.68
C PRO A 23 1.15 15.52 5.55
N SER A 24 0.12 15.30 6.37
CA SER A 24 -0.71 14.10 6.29
C SER A 24 -2.18 14.41 6.62
N CYS A 25 -3.08 13.58 6.10
CA CYS A 25 -4.50 13.64 6.42
C CYS A 25 -4.77 13.50 7.93
N LYS A 26 -3.89 12.80 8.66
CA LYS A 26 -4.00 12.66 10.12
C LYS A 26 -3.82 14.00 10.84
N GLU A 27 -2.87 14.82 10.40
CA GLU A 27 -2.64 16.14 11.01
C GLU A 27 -3.77 17.12 10.69
N VAL A 28 -4.34 17.04 9.49
CA VAL A 28 -5.58 17.76 9.16
C VAL A 28 -6.70 17.40 10.14
N LEU A 29 -6.91 16.10 10.36
CA LEU A 29 -7.92 15.59 11.28
C LEU A 29 -7.69 16.03 12.74
N LYS A 30 -6.44 16.09 13.20
CA LYS A 30 -6.10 16.59 14.55
C LYS A 30 -6.39 18.09 14.70
N ARG A 31 -5.91 18.94 13.78
CA ARG A 31 -6.15 20.40 13.82
C ARG A 31 -7.64 20.73 13.81
N ASN A 32 -8.43 20.01 13.01
CA ASN A 32 -9.89 20.19 12.97
C ASN A 32 -10.56 19.83 14.30
N ARG A 33 -10.12 18.75 14.96
CA ARG A 33 -10.61 18.39 16.31
C ARG A 33 -10.26 19.47 17.33
N GLU A 34 -9.03 19.94 17.38
CA GLU A 34 -8.59 21.00 18.31
C GLU A 34 -9.38 22.30 18.13
N ASN A 35 -9.63 22.70 16.87
CA ASN A 35 -10.46 23.88 16.57
C ASN A 35 -11.94 23.68 16.92
N SER A 36 -12.46 22.44 16.82
CA SER A 36 -13.84 22.10 17.22
C SER A 36 -14.08 22.28 18.72
N TYR A 37 -13.06 22.14 19.57
CA TYR A 37 -13.20 22.41 21.00
C TYR A 37 -13.15 23.91 21.34
N ARG A 38 -12.85 24.78 20.37
CA ARG A 38 -12.71 26.23 20.58
C ARG A 38 -13.91 27.07 20.09
N TYR A 39 -14.85 26.50 19.32
CA TYR A 39 -16.00 27.23 18.77
C TYR A 39 -17.31 26.42 18.90
N THR A 40 -18.43 27.12 19.17
CA THR A 40 -19.78 26.54 19.32
C THR A 40 -20.34 25.99 17.99
N PHE A 41 -20.22 24.67 17.84
CA PHE A 41 -21.09 23.65 17.22
C PHE A 41 -21.84 23.78 15.87
N GLU A 42 -21.85 24.90 15.13
CA GLU A 42 -22.57 24.92 13.82
C GLU A 42 -21.73 25.24 12.58
N VAL A 43 -20.46 25.62 12.70
CA VAL A 43 -19.62 26.01 11.53
C VAL A 43 -18.49 25.01 11.21
N LEU A 44 -18.30 23.95 12.01
CA LEU A 44 -17.16 23.01 11.87
C LEU A 44 -17.52 21.60 11.34
N ARG A 45 -18.73 21.37 10.82
CA ARG A 45 -19.11 20.07 10.24
C ARG A 45 -18.47 19.75 8.88
N ASN A 46 -17.73 20.68 8.27
CA ASN A 46 -17.17 20.50 6.93
C ASN A 46 -15.79 19.82 6.86
N SER A 47 -15.22 19.29 7.95
CA SER A 47 -13.79 18.94 7.94
C SER A 47 -13.38 17.55 8.47
N LEU A 48 -14.33 16.62 8.57
CA LEU A 48 -14.07 15.22 8.97
C LEU A 48 -14.61 14.17 7.98
N SER A 49 -15.16 14.58 6.84
CA SER A 49 -15.62 13.64 5.82
C SER A 49 -14.46 13.11 4.97
N ASN A 50 -14.58 11.90 4.46
CA ASN A 50 -13.69 11.44 3.42
C ASN A 50 -13.77 12.39 2.21
N GLY A 51 -12.64 12.67 1.57
CA GLY A 51 -12.63 13.60 0.44
C GLY A 51 -11.25 14.12 0.09
N VAL A 52 -11.22 15.12 -0.78
CA VAL A 52 -9.99 15.74 -1.28
C VAL A 52 -9.52 16.85 -0.34
N TYR A 53 -8.25 16.81 0.01
CA TYR A 53 -7.59 17.82 0.82
C TYR A 53 -6.30 18.28 0.14
N LYS A 54 -5.92 19.53 0.38
CA LYS A 54 -4.61 20.06 -0.02
C LYS A 54 -3.62 19.88 1.12
N LEU A 55 -2.49 19.25 0.83
CA LEU A 55 -1.35 19.12 1.73
C LEU A 55 -0.17 19.91 1.16
N ARG A 56 0.77 20.29 2.04
CA ARG A 56 1.99 21.03 1.66
C ARG A 56 3.21 20.39 2.31
N ASN A 57 4.17 19.95 1.51
CA ASN A 57 5.43 19.43 2.03
C ASN A 57 6.16 20.53 2.83
N ASN A 58 6.67 20.21 4.02
CA ASN A 58 7.32 21.19 4.88
C ASN A 58 8.71 21.61 4.39
N GLU A 59 9.41 20.72 3.69
CA GLU A 59 10.77 20.95 3.19
C GLU A 59 10.74 21.56 1.79
N SER A 60 10.08 20.92 0.84
CA SER A 60 10.02 21.40 -0.55
C SER A 60 9.01 22.53 -0.75
N LEU A 61 8.12 22.76 0.23
CA LEU A 61 7.00 23.70 0.16
C LEU A 61 5.99 23.41 -0.96
N GLU A 62 6.10 22.25 -1.61
CA GLU A 62 5.21 21.78 -2.68
C GLU A 62 3.80 21.51 -2.15
N GLU A 63 2.79 22.06 -2.82
CA GLU A 63 1.38 21.80 -2.53
C GLU A 63 0.81 20.74 -3.46
N TYR A 64 0.02 19.82 -2.91
CA TYR A 64 -0.61 18.75 -3.69
C TYR A 64 -1.99 18.39 -3.13
N SER A 65 -2.90 18.04 -4.04
CA SER A 65 -4.21 17.47 -3.69
C SER A 65 -4.07 15.98 -3.42
N VAL A 66 -4.77 15.48 -2.41
CA VAL A 66 -4.80 14.07 -2.05
C VAL A 66 -6.18 13.68 -1.55
N TYR A 67 -6.55 12.41 -1.76
CA TYR A 67 -7.70 11.84 -1.09
C TYR A 67 -7.35 11.41 0.33
N CYS A 68 -8.10 11.92 1.30
CA CYS A 68 -8.03 11.54 2.69
C CYS A 68 -9.22 10.66 3.08
N HIS A 69 -8.91 9.49 3.64
CA HIS A 69 -9.91 8.64 4.29
C HIS A 69 -9.92 8.96 5.79
N MET A 70 -10.89 9.78 6.19
CA MET A 70 -11.07 10.35 7.53
C MET A 70 -11.85 9.43 8.50
N THR A 71 -12.53 8.41 7.99
CA THR A 71 -13.24 7.40 8.79
C THR A 71 -12.37 6.20 9.18
N GLU A 72 -12.85 5.35 10.08
CA GLU A 72 -12.16 4.11 10.44
C GLU A 72 -12.11 3.13 9.26
N ILE A 73 -10.96 2.46 9.11
CA ILE A 73 -10.79 1.32 8.19
C ILE A 73 -10.61 0.08 9.06
N PRO A 74 -11.49 -0.93 8.96
CA PRO A 74 -11.33 -2.19 9.67
C PRO A 74 -9.93 -2.78 9.45
N GLY A 75 -9.27 -3.24 10.51
CA GLY A 75 -7.90 -3.78 10.46
C GLY A 75 -6.78 -2.74 10.49
N CYS A 76 -7.03 -1.50 10.07
CA CYS A 76 -6.04 -0.42 10.09
C CYS A 76 -6.26 0.59 11.23
N GLY A 77 -7.53 0.82 11.60
CA GLY A 77 -7.93 1.66 12.71
C GLY A 77 -8.34 3.08 12.30
N THR A 78 -8.29 4.00 13.27
CA THR A 78 -8.89 5.35 13.15
C THR A 78 -8.40 6.15 11.95
N GLY A 79 -9.31 6.86 11.29
CA GLY A 79 -9.06 7.59 10.06
C GLY A 79 -8.05 8.74 10.10
N GLY A 80 -7.91 9.42 8.96
CA GLY A 80 -6.79 10.30 8.63
C GLY A 80 -5.75 9.58 7.77
N TRP A 81 -6.16 8.58 7.00
CA TRP A 81 -5.31 7.88 6.04
C TRP A 81 -5.13 8.71 4.77
N THR A 82 -3.91 8.75 4.26
CA THR A 82 -3.50 9.51 3.07
C THR A 82 -3.30 8.54 1.93
N LEU A 83 -4.09 8.64 0.85
CA LEU A 83 -3.92 7.78 -0.32
C LEU A 83 -2.58 8.09 -1.00
N VAL A 84 -1.81 7.05 -1.36
CA VAL A 84 -0.53 7.23 -2.10
C VAL A 84 -0.56 6.56 -3.47
N MET A 85 -1.19 5.40 -3.60
CA MET A 85 -1.21 4.63 -4.83
C MET A 85 -2.42 3.68 -4.86
N LYS A 86 -2.99 3.47 -6.05
CA LYS A 86 -3.95 2.39 -6.34
C LYS A 86 -3.48 1.66 -7.59
N MET A 87 -3.69 0.36 -7.63
CA MET A 87 -3.25 -0.51 -8.71
C MET A 87 -4.43 -1.34 -9.19
N ASP A 88 -4.61 -1.41 -10.50
CA ASP A 88 -5.60 -2.28 -11.14
C ASP A 88 -4.95 -3.65 -11.35
N GLY A 89 -5.52 -4.69 -10.74
CA GLY A 89 -4.98 -6.05 -10.80
C GLY A 89 -4.97 -6.65 -12.21
N ASN A 90 -5.67 -6.02 -13.17
CA ASN A 90 -5.72 -6.43 -14.56
C ASN A 90 -4.73 -5.66 -15.45
N LYS A 91 -3.97 -4.72 -14.90
CA LYS A 91 -3.03 -3.90 -15.67
C LYS A 91 -1.60 -3.95 -15.12
N ASN A 92 -0.66 -3.61 -15.97
CA ASN A 92 0.77 -3.83 -15.73
C ASN A 92 1.55 -2.56 -15.41
N GLU A 93 0.91 -1.38 -15.34
CA GLU A 93 1.61 -0.10 -15.15
C GLU A 93 2.38 -0.05 -13.83
N PHE A 94 1.92 -0.78 -12.80
CA PHE A 94 2.55 -0.81 -11.48
C PHE A 94 3.20 -2.16 -11.14
N ASN A 95 3.57 -2.94 -12.15
CA ASN A 95 4.36 -4.17 -11.94
C ASN A 95 5.68 -3.87 -11.19
N TYR A 96 6.35 -4.92 -10.68
CA TYR A 96 7.57 -4.75 -9.88
C TYR A 96 8.62 -3.87 -10.55
N SER A 97 8.83 -4.01 -11.86
CA SER A 97 9.88 -3.33 -12.62
C SER A 97 9.48 -1.93 -13.08
N SER A 98 8.27 -1.48 -12.77
CA SER A 98 7.78 -0.16 -13.16
C SER A 98 8.64 0.95 -12.55
N SER A 99 9.04 1.92 -13.38
CA SER A 99 9.75 3.12 -12.94
C SER A 99 8.91 3.97 -11.99
N TYR A 100 7.58 3.79 -11.96
CA TYR A 100 6.71 4.47 -11.01
C TYR A 100 7.02 4.14 -9.55
N TRP A 101 7.69 3.02 -9.25
CA TRP A 101 8.13 2.72 -7.89
C TRP A 101 9.33 3.57 -7.44
N THR A 102 10.19 3.97 -8.39
CA THR A 102 11.51 4.56 -8.12
C THR A 102 11.64 6.00 -8.63
N ASN A 103 10.59 6.58 -9.20
CA ASN A 103 10.54 7.97 -9.65
C ASN A 103 9.60 8.84 -8.79
N LYS A 104 9.67 10.17 -8.97
CA LYS A 104 8.77 11.16 -8.36
C LYS A 104 7.78 11.73 -9.38
N GLU A 105 7.20 10.85 -10.18
CA GLU A 105 6.16 11.21 -11.15
C GLU A 105 4.78 10.75 -10.66
N THR A 106 3.76 11.55 -10.94
CA THR A 106 2.36 11.19 -10.70
C THR A 106 1.81 10.36 -11.86
N TYR A 107 0.72 9.64 -11.60
CA TYR A 107 -0.04 8.91 -12.61
C TYR A 107 -1.54 9.03 -12.30
N ALA A 108 -2.35 9.40 -13.29
CA ALA A 108 -3.81 9.48 -13.17
C ALA A 108 -4.29 10.15 -11.86
N VAL A 109 -3.89 11.41 -11.66
CA VAL A 109 -4.16 12.16 -10.41
C VAL A 109 -5.66 12.27 -10.13
N GLU A 110 -6.46 12.67 -11.13
CA GLU A 110 -7.91 12.83 -11.00
C GLU A 110 -8.60 11.54 -10.51
N ASP A 111 -8.19 10.39 -11.04
CA ASP A 111 -8.71 9.09 -10.63
C ASP A 111 -8.37 8.75 -9.17
N GLY A 112 -7.25 9.27 -8.64
CA GLY A 112 -6.90 9.15 -7.23
C GLY A 112 -7.72 10.05 -6.32
N LEU A 113 -8.21 11.19 -6.81
CA LEU A 113 -9.01 12.14 -6.04
C LEU A 113 -10.47 11.71 -5.88
N GLU A 114 -10.94 10.78 -6.72
CA GLU A 114 -12.29 10.18 -6.63
C GLU A 114 -12.46 9.21 -5.44
N GLY A 115 -11.37 8.84 -4.76
CA GLY A 115 -11.39 7.98 -3.57
C GLY A 115 -10.90 6.55 -3.81
N LEU A 116 -11.29 5.64 -2.91
CA LEU A 116 -10.89 4.23 -2.94
C LEU A 116 -11.78 3.44 -3.92
N ASN A 117 -11.63 3.77 -5.20
CA ASN A 117 -12.29 3.09 -6.32
C ASN A 117 -11.28 2.26 -7.13
N GLU A 118 -11.76 1.58 -8.18
CA GLU A 118 -10.97 0.60 -8.93
C GLU A 118 -9.96 1.21 -9.92
N LYS A 119 -9.92 2.54 -10.05
CA LYS A 119 -9.03 3.21 -11.00
C LYS A 119 -7.63 3.36 -10.39
N GLN A 120 -6.62 2.90 -11.11
CA GLN A 120 -5.23 2.99 -10.68
C GLN A 120 -4.70 4.43 -10.65
N THR A 121 -3.82 4.75 -9.71
CA THR A 121 -3.27 6.10 -9.52
C THR A 121 -1.92 6.05 -8.81
N LYS A 122 -1.11 7.09 -8.99
CA LYS A 122 0.03 7.41 -8.13
C LYS A 122 0.01 8.90 -7.83
N LEU A 123 -0.07 9.25 -6.55
CA LEU A 123 -0.19 10.62 -6.08
C LEU A 123 1.15 11.14 -5.54
N ALA A 124 1.32 12.47 -5.48
CA ALA A 124 2.52 13.10 -4.93
C ALA A 124 2.76 12.78 -3.45
N SER A 125 1.71 12.42 -2.72
CA SER A 125 1.80 11.85 -1.37
C SER A 125 2.73 10.63 -1.28
N TYR A 126 2.95 9.89 -2.37
CA TYR A 126 3.91 8.78 -2.42
C TYR A 126 5.33 9.18 -2.01
N TRP A 127 5.79 10.38 -2.37
CA TRP A 127 7.12 10.90 -2.01
C TRP A 127 7.08 12.07 -1.01
N ASN A 128 5.91 12.66 -0.76
CA ASN A 128 5.75 13.84 0.09
C ASN A 128 5.07 13.59 1.45
N THR A 129 4.66 12.34 1.77
CA THR A 129 3.93 12.05 3.01
C THR A 129 4.74 11.14 3.94
N PRO A 130 5.26 11.67 5.06
CA PRO A 130 5.81 10.86 6.14
C PRO A 130 4.75 10.01 6.84
N PHE A 131 5.13 8.81 7.28
CA PHE A 131 4.22 7.89 7.93
C PHE A 131 4.92 7.00 8.97
N ASN A 132 4.12 6.38 9.84
CA ASN A 132 4.57 5.30 10.72
C ASN A 132 3.72 4.01 10.62
N LYS A 133 2.67 4.06 9.80
CA LYS A 133 1.84 2.92 9.45
C LYS A 133 1.51 2.95 7.96
N ILE A 134 1.43 1.77 7.36
CA ILE A 134 0.90 1.55 6.01
C ILE A 134 -0.34 0.70 6.17
N CYS A 135 -1.44 1.11 5.56
CA CYS A 135 -2.64 0.30 5.44
C CYS A 135 -2.75 -0.15 3.98
N LEU A 136 -2.85 -1.47 3.82
CA LEU A 136 -2.83 -2.14 2.52
C LEU A 136 -4.18 -2.81 2.32
N GLY A 137 -4.85 -2.46 1.23
CA GLY A 137 -6.17 -2.98 0.85
C GLY A 137 -6.06 -3.82 -0.41
N MET A 138 -6.76 -4.96 -0.43
CA MET A 138 -6.90 -5.77 -1.63
C MET A 138 -8.37 -6.11 -1.83
N LYS A 139 -8.88 -5.85 -3.04
CA LYS A 139 -10.24 -6.14 -3.44
C LYS A 139 -10.29 -7.37 -4.33
N VAL A 140 -11.06 -8.37 -3.90
CA VAL A 140 -11.30 -9.61 -4.64
C VAL A 140 -12.78 -9.93 -4.57
N SER A 141 -13.40 -10.16 -5.74
CA SER A 141 -14.82 -10.51 -5.85
C SER A 141 -15.75 -9.51 -5.12
N GLY A 142 -15.49 -8.21 -5.30
CA GLY A 142 -16.27 -7.15 -4.67
C GLY A 142 -15.98 -6.89 -3.19
N VAL A 143 -15.12 -7.67 -2.53
CA VAL A 143 -14.81 -7.52 -1.09
C VAL A 143 -13.38 -6.99 -0.93
N THR A 144 -13.24 -5.87 -0.21
CA THR A 144 -11.92 -5.33 0.16
C THR A 144 -11.52 -5.76 1.56
N GLN A 145 -10.38 -6.41 1.67
CA GLN A 145 -9.75 -6.77 2.94
C GLN A 145 -8.52 -5.90 3.18
N TRP A 146 -8.22 -5.62 4.45
CA TRP A 146 -7.18 -4.69 4.85
C TRP A 146 -6.22 -5.30 5.86
N ILE A 147 -4.94 -4.92 5.75
CA ILE A 147 -3.92 -5.16 6.79
C ILE A 147 -3.15 -3.88 7.09
N VAL A 148 -2.53 -3.84 8.26
CA VAL A 148 -1.66 -2.75 8.67
C VAL A 148 -0.23 -3.22 8.89
N ILE A 149 0.72 -2.43 8.42
CA ILE A 149 2.15 -2.61 8.64
C ILE A 149 2.64 -1.43 9.48
N ASP A 150 3.27 -1.72 10.62
CA ASP A 150 4.01 -0.71 11.39
C ASP A 150 5.38 -0.50 10.75
N HIS A 151 5.62 0.69 10.18
CA HIS A 151 6.90 1.05 9.56
C HIS A 151 7.03 2.58 9.50
N GLN A 152 8.13 3.12 10.03
CA GLN A 152 8.40 4.56 10.04
C GLN A 152 9.31 4.95 8.88
N ALA A 153 8.85 5.89 8.05
CA ALA A 153 9.63 6.45 6.95
C ALA A 153 9.18 7.88 6.61
N SER A 154 10.07 8.62 5.95
CA SER A 154 9.78 9.96 5.44
C SER A 154 8.84 9.96 4.23
N SER A 155 8.77 8.88 3.47
CA SER A 155 7.80 8.65 2.39
C SER A 155 7.87 7.20 1.90
N LEU A 156 6.89 6.76 1.09
CA LEU A 156 6.92 5.40 0.53
C LEU A 156 8.01 5.29 -0.55
N PHE A 157 8.24 6.39 -1.29
CA PHE A 157 9.39 6.53 -2.18
C PHE A 157 10.71 6.23 -1.46
N ASN A 158 10.94 6.76 -0.26
CA ASN A 158 12.18 6.54 0.49
C ASN A 158 12.38 5.07 0.92
N VAL A 159 11.29 4.31 1.11
CA VAL A 159 11.36 2.87 1.43
C VAL A 159 11.65 2.05 0.17
N ILE A 160 11.00 2.38 -0.94
CA ILE A 160 11.02 1.55 -2.16
C ILE A 160 12.17 1.88 -3.10
N ALA A 161 12.48 3.17 -3.31
CA ALA A 161 13.36 3.64 -4.39
C ALA A 161 14.81 3.16 -4.29
N GLY A 162 15.26 2.78 -3.09
CA GLY A 162 16.59 2.19 -2.91
C GLY A 162 16.69 0.74 -3.38
N GLU A 163 15.57 0.10 -3.74
CA GLU A 163 15.46 -1.29 -4.22
C GLU A 163 16.08 -2.37 -3.32
N ASN A 164 16.44 -2.00 -2.09
CA ASN A 164 16.94 -2.91 -1.08
C ASN A 164 15.78 -3.62 -0.39
N PHE A 165 15.97 -4.91 -0.11
CA PHE A 165 15.03 -5.67 0.71
C PHE A 165 14.98 -5.11 2.13
N ILE A 166 13.78 -4.81 2.62
CA ILE A 166 13.53 -4.37 3.99
C ILE A 166 12.46 -5.26 4.59
N ALA A 167 12.80 -6.00 5.63
CA ALA A 167 11.87 -6.92 6.27
C ALA A 167 10.74 -6.18 7.00
N THR A 168 9.56 -6.80 7.05
CA THR A 168 8.45 -6.41 7.94
C THR A 168 8.20 -7.50 8.98
N THR A 169 7.40 -7.18 10.00
CA THR A 169 7.09 -8.09 11.13
C THR A 169 5.62 -8.50 11.17
N VAL A 170 4.91 -8.45 10.04
CA VAL A 170 3.48 -8.77 9.95
C VAL A 170 3.29 -10.28 10.00
N GLU A 171 2.28 -10.78 10.70
CA GLU A 171 2.08 -12.23 10.71
C GLU A 171 1.65 -12.75 9.33
N LYS A 172 2.11 -13.94 8.94
CA LYS A 172 1.68 -14.59 7.70
C LYS A 172 0.16 -14.68 7.56
N ASN A 173 -0.54 -14.91 8.67
CA ASN A 173 -2.00 -15.01 8.66
C ASN A 173 -2.68 -13.68 8.33
N ALA A 174 -2.07 -12.54 8.69
CA ALA A 174 -2.57 -11.24 8.27
C ALA A 174 -2.39 -11.08 6.74
N TRP A 175 -1.23 -11.45 6.19
CA TRP A 175 -1.06 -11.47 4.73
C TRP A 175 -2.12 -12.33 4.03
N LYS A 176 -2.40 -13.53 4.56
CA LYS A 176 -3.47 -14.40 4.05
C LYS A 176 -4.86 -13.78 4.15
N SER A 177 -5.14 -12.94 5.15
CA SER A 177 -6.48 -12.35 5.30
C SER A 177 -6.82 -11.29 4.24
N LEU A 178 -5.85 -10.85 3.42
CA LEU A 178 -6.10 -9.97 2.29
C LEU A 178 -7.00 -10.61 1.21
N VAL A 179 -7.01 -11.94 1.11
CA VAL A 179 -7.85 -12.66 0.16
C VAL A 179 -8.54 -13.81 0.87
N ASN A 180 -9.87 -13.85 0.79
CA ASN A 180 -10.66 -14.93 1.36
C ASN A 180 -10.23 -16.28 0.75
N ASP A 181 -10.16 -17.32 1.58
CA ASP A 181 -9.74 -18.67 1.18
C ASP A 181 -8.34 -18.74 0.53
N SER A 182 -7.47 -17.76 0.82
CA SER A 182 -6.10 -17.79 0.34
C SER A 182 -5.30 -18.94 0.96
N ASN A 183 -4.48 -19.57 0.11
CA ASN A 183 -3.51 -20.56 0.54
C ASN A 183 -2.10 -20.09 0.18
N LEU A 184 -1.16 -20.25 1.11
CA LEU A 184 0.25 -19.96 0.89
C LEU A 184 1.03 -21.15 1.39
N GLN A 185 2.07 -21.56 0.65
CA GLN A 185 2.92 -22.67 1.07
C GLN A 185 3.57 -22.38 2.42
N ASN A 186 3.91 -23.43 3.18
CA ASN A 186 4.11 -23.31 4.63
C ASN A 186 5.40 -22.56 5.05
N ASN A 187 6.45 -22.58 4.25
CA ASN A 187 7.81 -22.25 4.65
C ASN A 187 8.37 -21.00 3.93
N CYS A 188 9.63 -20.66 4.24
CA CYS A 188 10.33 -19.40 3.90
C CYS A 188 9.70 -18.15 4.52
N ASN A 189 8.45 -17.84 4.16
CA ASN A 189 7.65 -16.71 4.68
C ASN A 189 8.40 -15.36 4.69
N GLN A 190 9.24 -15.11 3.68
CA GLN A 190 9.98 -13.85 3.60
C GLN A 190 9.02 -12.74 3.21
N GLN A 191 8.95 -11.71 4.04
CA GLN A 191 8.01 -10.61 3.90
C GLN A 191 8.69 -9.25 4.01
N GLY A 192 8.07 -8.24 3.41
CA GLY A 192 8.50 -6.86 3.47
C GLY A 192 8.55 -6.18 2.12
N PHE A 193 9.48 -5.24 1.99
CA PHE A 193 9.63 -4.38 0.83
C PHE A 193 10.73 -4.90 -0.11
N ASN A 194 10.56 -4.68 -1.42
CA ASN A 194 11.53 -5.04 -2.47
C ASN A 194 12.03 -6.49 -2.39
N ILE A 195 11.10 -7.44 -2.36
CA ILE A 195 11.43 -8.85 -2.41
C ILE A 195 11.78 -9.20 -3.86
N ASP A 196 13.05 -9.50 -4.13
CA ASP A 196 13.51 -10.03 -5.41
C ASP A 196 13.89 -11.51 -5.27
N LYS A 197 13.00 -12.41 -5.70
CA LYS A 197 13.27 -13.85 -5.83
C LYS A 197 13.30 -14.30 -7.29
N GLY A 198 13.66 -13.41 -8.22
CA GLY A 198 13.85 -13.78 -9.61
C GLY A 198 15.12 -14.59 -9.81
N ASN A 199 15.07 -15.93 -9.65
CA ASN A 199 16.20 -16.78 -9.95
C ASN A 199 16.07 -17.41 -11.35
N ILE A 200 16.94 -17.02 -12.28
CA ILE A 200 16.93 -17.53 -13.66
C ILE A 200 17.22 -19.04 -13.75
N TYR A 201 17.87 -19.64 -12.75
CA TYR A 201 18.16 -21.08 -12.74
C TYR A 201 16.91 -21.94 -12.53
N TYR A 202 15.86 -21.40 -11.91
CA TYR A 202 14.60 -22.10 -11.68
C TYR A 202 13.52 -21.36 -12.46
N ALA A 203 13.31 -21.79 -13.72
CA ALA A 203 12.39 -21.13 -14.65
C ALA A 203 10.97 -20.87 -14.07
N PHE A 204 10.56 -21.62 -13.04
CA PHE A 204 9.26 -21.55 -12.37
C PHE A 204 9.25 -20.75 -11.05
N ALA A 205 10.40 -20.27 -10.57
CA ALA A 205 10.52 -19.52 -9.32
C ALA A 205 10.95 -18.08 -9.59
N TYR A 206 10.08 -17.33 -10.27
CA TYR A 206 10.25 -15.90 -10.51
C TYR A 206 9.15 -15.15 -9.78
N ASN A 207 9.46 -14.73 -8.55
CA ASN A 207 8.56 -13.94 -7.74
C ASN A 207 9.26 -12.66 -7.28
N LYS A 208 8.85 -11.52 -7.85
CA LYS A 208 9.27 -10.20 -7.38
C LYS A 208 8.06 -9.46 -6.84
N VAL A 209 8.18 -8.87 -5.65
CA VAL A 209 7.08 -8.23 -4.93
C VAL A 209 7.58 -6.95 -4.26
N ARG A 210 6.96 -5.80 -4.55
CA ARG A 210 7.37 -4.52 -3.97
C ARG A 210 6.99 -4.40 -2.50
N ILE A 211 5.80 -4.86 -2.14
CA ILE A 211 5.35 -4.94 -0.74
C ILE A 211 4.55 -6.23 -0.59
N GLY A 212 5.02 -7.18 0.23
CA GLY A 212 4.28 -8.44 0.35
C GLY A 212 5.02 -9.54 1.08
N LEU A 213 4.60 -10.77 0.79
CA LEU A 213 5.17 -11.99 1.32
C LEU A 213 5.36 -13.00 0.18
N VAL A 214 6.52 -13.65 0.17
CA VAL A 214 6.82 -14.82 -0.66
C VAL A 214 6.97 -16.06 0.23
N ALA A 215 6.49 -17.19 -0.24
CA ALA A 215 6.54 -18.46 0.46
C ALA A 215 6.92 -19.60 -0.48
N ASN A 216 7.32 -20.72 0.12
CA ASN A 216 7.74 -21.94 -0.56
C ASN A 216 7.40 -23.15 0.32
N ASN A 217 7.39 -24.36 -0.23
CA ASN A 217 7.36 -25.59 0.55
C ASN A 217 8.68 -25.84 1.29
N GLN A 218 9.79 -25.24 0.88
CA GLN A 218 11.11 -25.41 1.50
C GLN A 218 11.45 -24.24 2.43
N ASN A 219 12.30 -24.48 3.43
CA ASN A 219 12.73 -23.44 4.38
C ASN A 219 13.55 -22.33 3.73
N ASN A 220 14.27 -22.65 2.65
CA ASN A 220 15.05 -21.64 1.95
C ASN A 220 14.16 -20.82 1.00
N CYS A 221 14.43 -19.52 0.95
CA CYS A 221 13.73 -18.59 0.07
C CYS A 221 14.43 -18.45 -1.29
N LYS A 222 14.85 -19.56 -1.92
CA LYS A 222 15.58 -19.55 -3.21
C LYS A 222 14.71 -19.90 -4.41
N SER A 223 13.60 -20.61 -4.19
CA SER A 223 12.69 -21.12 -5.21
C SER A 223 11.24 -20.86 -4.84
N CYS A 224 10.94 -19.69 -4.25
CA CYS A 224 9.56 -19.34 -3.89
C CYS A 224 8.66 -19.38 -5.11
N ASP A 225 7.52 -20.04 -4.98
CA ASP A 225 6.50 -20.27 -6.00
C ASP A 225 5.09 -19.91 -5.49
N SER A 226 4.97 -19.37 -4.28
CA SER A 226 3.76 -18.67 -3.80
C SER A 226 4.09 -17.30 -3.24
N CYS A 227 3.13 -16.38 -3.36
CA CYS A 227 3.23 -15.03 -2.82
C CYS A 227 1.87 -14.37 -2.68
N ILE A 228 1.88 -13.25 -1.95
CA ILE A 228 0.78 -12.29 -1.85
C ILE A 228 1.36 -10.90 -1.64
N GLY A 229 0.81 -9.90 -2.34
CA GLY A 229 1.26 -8.53 -2.19
C GLY A 229 1.09 -7.68 -3.43
N PHE A 230 1.77 -6.54 -3.40
CA PHE A 230 1.56 -5.39 -4.25
C PHE A 230 2.77 -5.15 -5.14
N GLY A 231 2.54 -4.65 -6.36
CA GLY A 231 3.60 -4.36 -7.33
C GLY A 231 4.40 -5.61 -7.67
N THR A 232 3.71 -6.63 -8.18
CA THR A 232 4.31 -7.94 -8.40
C THR A 232 4.78 -8.12 -9.84
N SER A 233 5.77 -8.99 -10.04
CA SER A 233 6.07 -9.60 -11.33
C SER A 233 6.29 -11.08 -11.06
N VAL A 234 5.30 -11.89 -11.41
CA VAL A 234 5.27 -13.32 -11.12
C VAL A 234 5.13 -14.11 -12.41
N ARG A 235 5.87 -15.21 -12.54
CA ARG A 235 5.70 -16.11 -13.69
C ARG A 235 4.64 -17.15 -13.36
N GLY A 236 3.53 -17.13 -14.11
CA GLY A 236 2.46 -18.12 -14.00
C GLY A 236 2.83 -19.49 -14.58
N CYS A 237 1.96 -20.49 -14.37
CA CYS A 237 2.18 -21.89 -14.78
C CYS A 237 2.41 -22.10 -16.30
N ASP A 238 2.01 -21.13 -17.14
CA ASP A 238 2.15 -21.21 -18.61
C ASP A 238 3.27 -20.33 -19.18
N GLY A 239 4.16 -19.81 -18.32
CA GLY A 239 5.25 -18.93 -18.74
C GLY A 239 4.86 -17.47 -18.97
N ASP A 240 3.58 -17.14 -18.80
CA ASP A 240 3.03 -15.78 -18.80
C ASP A 240 3.50 -15.01 -17.54
N VAL A 241 4.13 -13.85 -17.74
CA VAL A 241 4.56 -12.98 -16.63
C VAL A 241 3.36 -12.12 -16.24
N ARG A 242 2.62 -12.57 -15.22
CA ARG A 242 1.46 -11.84 -14.69
C ARG A 242 1.95 -10.84 -13.64
N ASN A 243 1.54 -9.59 -13.79
CA ASN A 243 2.34 -8.43 -13.42
C ASN A 243 1.66 -7.52 -12.39
N SER A 244 0.73 -8.05 -11.61
CA SER A 244 -0.10 -7.20 -10.74
C SER A 244 -0.37 -7.85 -9.39
N ALA A 245 -0.84 -9.10 -9.36
CA ALA A 245 -1.16 -9.81 -8.12
C ALA A 245 -0.61 -11.23 -8.08
N CYS A 246 0.05 -11.58 -6.98
CA CYS A 246 0.34 -12.97 -6.67
C CYS A 246 -0.73 -13.47 -5.71
N VAL A 247 -1.61 -14.37 -6.17
CA VAL A 247 -2.51 -15.09 -5.28
C VAL A 247 -2.43 -16.56 -5.70
N PHE A 248 -1.31 -17.21 -5.39
CA PHE A 248 -1.17 -18.65 -5.64
C PHE A 248 -1.95 -19.44 -4.60
N ILE A 249 -3.26 -19.58 -4.82
CA ILE A 249 -4.11 -20.55 -4.12
C ILE A 249 -3.80 -21.92 -4.71
N LEU A 250 -2.85 -22.65 -4.13
CA LEU A 250 -2.82 -24.10 -4.33
C LEU A 250 -4.11 -24.65 -3.71
N ARG A 251 -5.07 -25.04 -4.56
CA ARG A 251 -6.02 -26.11 -4.19
C ARG A 251 -5.40 -27.43 -4.58
#